data_AF-A0A1G0XH92-F1
#
_entry.id   AF-A0A1G0XH92-F1
#
_cell.length_a   1.000
_cell.length_b   1.000
_cell.length_c   1.000
_cell.angle_alpha   90.00
_cell.angle_beta   90.00
_cell.angle_gamma   90.00
#
_symmetry.space_group_name_H-M   'P 1'
#
loop_
_entity.id
_entity.type
_entity.pdbx_description
1 polymer ?
#
loop_
_entity_poly.entity_id
_entity_poly.type
_entity_poly.pdbx_seq_one_letter_code
_entity_poly.pdbx_strand_id
1 'polypeptide(L)'
;MPDLSHEASLEYWSEYNDPSIYRVITFMESVESWSLDGNPALEEGLKELGKQLDDIESVDMDKLGHEELFIKLAGNIKTGRGLRLLQAIDQVHPGSASKVLVHAEETSVSSNDHAGFFLKRNIVFERLRLLSRTFSDARLKLIERALEGDE
;
A
#
# COMPACT_ATOMS: atom_id res chain seq x y z
N MET A 1 10.08 11.07 10.32
CA MET A 1 9.11 11.73 9.45
C MET A 1 8.78 10.86 8.25
N PRO A 2 7.71 10.06 8.27
CA PRO A 2 7.14 9.56 7.05
C PRO A 2 6.49 10.74 6.32
N ASP A 3 7.19 11.32 5.34
CA ASP A 3 6.57 12.26 4.42
C ASP A 3 5.56 11.50 3.56
N LEU A 4 4.27 11.79 3.77
CA LEU A 4 3.15 11.16 3.07
C LEU A 4 2.75 11.92 1.81
N SER A 5 3.54 12.90 1.34
CA SER A 5 3.31 13.51 0.03
C SER A 5 3.43 12.47 -1.09
N HIS A 6 2.80 12.73 -2.23
CA HIS A 6 2.84 11.81 -3.36
C HIS A 6 4.27 11.62 -3.88
N GLU A 7 5.02 12.71 -4.00
CA GLU A 7 6.42 12.70 -4.45
C GLU A 7 7.33 11.91 -3.50
N ALA A 8 7.29 12.20 -2.20
CA ALA A 8 8.12 11.48 -1.23
C ALA A 8 7.73 10.00 -1.08
N SER A 9 6.44 9.67 -1.22
CA SER A 9 5.99 8.28 -1.24
C SER A 9 6.56 7.52 -2.44
N LEU A 10 6.58 8.14 -3.62
CA LEU A 10 7.17 7.54 -4.82
C LEU A 10 8.69 7.41 -4.72
N GLU A 11 9.37 8.42 -4.20
CA GLU A 11 10.82 8.37 -3.92
C GLU A 11 11.15 7.21 -2.98
N TYR A 12 10.43 7.10 -1.86
CA TYR A 12 10.59 6.00 -0.91
C TYR A 12 10.45 4.63 -1.58
N TRP A 13 9.42 4.43 -2.40
CA TRP A 13 9.22 3.15 -3.08
C TRP A 13 10.27 2.88 -4.15
N SER A 14 10.80 3.93 -4.79
CA SER A 14 11.86 3.80 -5.82
C SER A 14 13.19 3.33 -5.24
N GLU A 15 13.47 3.68 -3.98
CA GLU A 15 14.66 3.27 -3.23
C GLU A 15 14.47 1.95 -2.48
N TYR A 16 13.27 1.37 -2.52
CA TYR A 16 12.94 0.16 -1.79
C TYR A 16 13.63 -1.08 -2.40
N ASN A 17 14.02 -2.04 -1.54
CA ASN A 17 14.83 -3.20 -1.92
C ASN A 17 14.26 -4.03 -3.09
N ASP A 18 12.93 -4.13 -3.19
CA ASP A 18 12.27 -4.81 -4.31
C ASP A 18 11.80 -3.77 -5.34
N PRO A 19 12.53 -3.57 -6.45
CA PRO A 19 12.20 -2.55 -7.45
C PRO A 19 10.88 -2.82 -8.18
N SER A 20 10.34 -4.05 -8.09
CA SER A 20 9.03 -4.36 -8.67
C SER A 20 7.89 -3.62 -7.97
N ILE A 21 8.06 -3.26 -6.69
CA ILE A 21 7.05 -2.55 -5.91
C ILE A 21 6.78 -1.17 -6.51
N TYR A 22 7.83 -0.35 -6.69
CA TYR A 22 7.70 0.95 -7.33
C TYR A 22 7.03 0.88 -8.71
N ARG A 23 7.44 -0.11 -9.52
CA ARG A 23 6.88 -0.29 -10.87
C ARG A 23 5.39 -0.63 -10.85
N VAL A 24 4.95 -1.50 -9.93
CA VAL A 24 3.53 -1.84 -9.79
C VAL A 24 2.73 -0.65 -9.26
N ILE A 25 3.27 0.09 -8.28
CA ILE A 25 2.62 1.29 -7.73
C ILE A 25 2.40 2.32 -8.81
N THR A 26 3.44 2.70 -9.55
CA THR A 26 3.34 3.70 -10.64
C THR A 26 2.36 3.25 -11.74
N PHE A 27 2.31 1.96 -12.05
CA PHE A 27 1.34 1.41 -13.00
C PHE A 27 -0.10 1.52 -12.48
N MET A 28 -0.35 1.17 -11.21
CA MET A 28 -1.67 1.34 -10.60
C MET A 28 -2.10 2.81 -10.56
N GLU A 29 -1.20 3.70 -10.12
CA GLU A 29 -1.50 5.13 -9.98
C GLU A 29 -1.82 5.83 -11.31
N SER A 30 -1.28 5.32 -12.43
CA SER A 30 -1.56 5.84 -13.78
C SER A 30 -3.04 5.78 -14.17
N VAL A 31 -3.84 4.92 -13.51
CA VAL A 31 -5.28 4.77 -13.71
C VAL A 31 -6.11 5.19 -12.49
N GLU A 32 -5.49 5.84 -11.50
CA GLU A 32 -6.14 6.32 -10.29
C GLU A 32 -6.55 7.81 -10.37
N SER A 33 -7.07 8.26 -11.51
CA SER A 33 -7.55 9.66 -11.67
C SER A 33 -8.74 10.00 -10.76
N TRP A 34 -9.35 9.00 -10.13
CA TRP A 34 -10.48 9.11 -9.21
C TRP A 34 -10.07 9.39 -7.75
N SER A 35 -8.78 9.28 -7.40
CA SER A 35 -8.31 9.53 -6.04
C SER A 35 -8.43 11.02 -5.67
N LEU A 36 -8.50 11.32 -4.37
CA LEU A 36 -8.79 12.68 -3.88
C LEU A 36 -7.53 13.57 -3.74
N ASP A 37 -6.36 13.04 -4.11
CA ASP A 37 -5.07 13.73 -4.04
C ASP A 37 -5.07 15.06 -4.81
N GLY A 38 -4.35 16.05 -4.28
CA GLY A 38 -4.27 17.40 -4.84
C GLY A 38 -5.31 18.38 -4.29
N ASN A 39 -6.30 17.94 -3.51
CA ASN A 39 -7.16 18.85 -2.75
C ASN A 39 -6.34 19.53 -1.63
N PRO A 40 -6.25 20.89 -1.57
CA PRO A 40 -5.41 21.58 -0.60
C PRO A 40 -5.70 21.22 0.87
N ALA A 41 -6.98 21.03 1.23
CA ALA A 41 -7.36 20.68 2.60
C ALA A 41 -6.96 19.25 2.95
N LEU A 42 -7.03 18.33 1.98
CA LEU A 42 -6.54 16.96 2.16
C LEU A 42 -5.02 16.93 2.28
N GLU A 43 -4.29 17.67 1.45
CA GLU A 43 -2.82 17.72 1.50
C GLU A 43 -2.31 18.32 2.82
N GLU A 44 -2.97 19.35 3.33
CA GLU A 44 -2.68 19.90 4.66
C GLU A 44 -2.96 18.87 5.76
N GLY A 45 -4.10 18.17 5.69
CA GLY A 45 -4.43 17.09 6.62
C GLY A 45 -3.43 15.93 6.59
N LEU A 46 -2.97 15.52 5.39
CA LEU A 46 -1.97 14.46 5.23
C LEU A 46 -0.59 14.88 5.74
N LYS A 47 -0.22 16.15 5.53
CA LYS A 47 1.01 16.70 6.09
C LYS A 47 1.00 16.70 7.61
N GLU A 48 -0.12 17.10 8.22
CA GLU A 48 -0.24 17.07 9.68
C GLU A 48 -0.29 15.64 10.21
N LEU A 49 -1.04 14.75 9.57
CA LEU A 49 -1.05 13.32 9.91
C LEU A 49 0.36 12.71 9.87
N GLY A 50 1.15 13.00 8.84
CA GLY A 50 2.53 12.52 8.72
C GLY A 50 3.42 12.94 9.90
N LYS A 51 3.22 14.16 10.44
CA LYS A 51 3.92 14.61 11.65
C LYS A 51 3.40 13.91 12.91
N GLN A 52 2.09 13.72 13.03
CA GLN A 52 1.52 13.03 14.19
C GLN A 52 1.98 11.57 14.26
N LEU A 53 2.19 10.92 13.10
CA LEU A 53 2.75 9.58 12.99
C LEU A 53 4.24 9.47 13.35
N ASP A 54 4.94 10.57 13.61
CA ASP A 54 6.33 10.52 14.09
C ASP A 54 6.45 10.20 15.59
N ASP A 55 5.44 10.53 16.39
CA ASP A 55 5.47 10.41 17.85
C ASP A 55 4.46 9.38 18.37
N ILE A 56 4.18 8.34 17.58
CA ILE A 56 3.22 7.29 17.95
C ILE A 56 3.84 6.16 18.76
N GLU A 57 5.12 6.22 19.13
CA GLU A 57 5.77 5.19 19.97
C GLU A 57 5.06 5.00 21.32
N SER A 58 4.55 6.11 21.89
CA SER A 58 3.84 6.10 23.17
C SER A 58 2.34 5.80 23.03
N VAL A 59 1.82 5.73 21.80
CA VAL A 59 0.41 5.50 21.50
C VAL A 59 0.17 4.01 21.34
N ASP A 60 -0.75 3.48 22.15
CA ASP A 60 -1.23 2.11 22.02
C ASP A 60 -2.20 2.02 20.84
N MET A 61 -1.67 1.65 19.67
CA MET A 61 -2.45 1.51 18.43
C MET A 61 -3.61 0.50 18.57
N ASP A 62 -3.50 -0.48 19.47
CA ASP A 62 -4.53 -1.49 19.70
C ASP A 62 -5.72 -0.94 20.48
N LYS A 63 -5.49 0.10 21.28
CA LYS A 63 -6.57 0.82 21.99
C LYS A 63 -7.13 1.98 21.19
N LEU A 64 -6.44 2.42 20.14
CA LEU A 64 -6.87 3.55 19.34
C LEU A 64 -8.17 3.24 18.58
N GLY A 65 -8.35 2.01 18.09
CA GLY A 65 -9.60 1.56 17.47
C GLY A 65 -10.04 2.41 16.27
N HIS A 66 -9.07 2.83 15.46
CA HIS A 66 -9.25 3.77 14.34
C HIS A 66 -8.95 3.13 12.98
N GLU A 67 -8.97 1.80 12.88
CA GLU A 67 -8.73 1.03 11.66
C GLU A 67 -9.62 1.50 10.50
N GLU A 68 -10.89 1.84 10.79
CA GLU A 68 -11.83 2.35 9.79
C GLU A 68 -11.36 3.67 9.13
N LEU A 69 -10.67 4.53 9.88
CA LEU A 69 -10.11 5.78 9.34
C LEU A 69 -8.92 5.48 8.41
N PHE A 70 -8.05 4.53 8.77
CA PHE A 70 -6.97 4.09 7.90
C PHE A 70 -7.50 3.46 6.60
N ILE A 71 -8.52 2.61 6.70
CA ILE A 71 -9.21 2.00 5.55
C ILE A 71 -9.76 3.06 4.61
N LYS A 72 -10.53 4.03 5.16
CA LYS A 72 -11.12 5.12 4.37
C LYS A 72 -10.06 5.99 3.74
N LEU A 73 -9.00 6.35 4.46
CA LEU A 73 -7.94 7.19 3.94
C LEU A 73 -7.14 6.48 2.85
N ALA A 74 -6.55 5.32 3.15
CA ALA A 74 -5.76 4.55 2.20
C ALA A 74 -6.57 4.12 0.98
N GLY A 75 -7.87 3.88 1.15
CA GLY A 75 -8.79 3.57 0.06
C GLY A 75 -9.01 4.71 -0.93
N ASN A 76 -8.85 5.98 -0.54
CA ASN A 76 -9.21 7.14 -1.37
C ASN A 76 -8.03 8.02 -1.84
N ILE A 77 -6.80 7.67 -1.47
CA ILE A 77 -5.57 8.32 -1.94
C ILE A 77 -4.79 7.41 -2.90
N LYS A 78 -3.76 7.96 -3.55
CA LYS A 78 -2.83 7.20 -4.40
C LYS A 78 -2.28 5.95 -3.71
N THR A 79 -2.16 4.85 -4.45
CA THR A 79 -1.71 3.55 -3.92
C THR A 79 -0.39 3.68 -3.16
N GLY A 80 0.60 4.40 -3.68
CA GLY A 80 1.90 4.58 -3.05
C GLY A 80 1.81 5.27 -1.69
N ARG A 81 0.95 6.28 -1.56
CA ARG A 81 0.70 6.98 -0.28
C ARG A 81 -0.03 6.08 0.71
N GLY A 82 -1.05 5.35 0.25
CA GLY A 82 -1.79 4.39 1.09
C GLY A 82 -0.89 3.29 1.65
N LEU A 83 -0.02 2.72 0.81
CA LEU A 83 0.97 1.74 1.26
C LEU A 83 2.00 2.37 2.20
N ARG A 84 2.46 3.60 1.92
CA ARG A 84 3.41 4.31 2.79
C ARG A 84 2.84 4.57 4.18
N LEU A 85 1.56 4.90 4.26
CA LEU A 85 0.81 5.07 5.51
C LEU A 85 0.75 3.77 6.33
N LEU A 86 0.34 2.67 5.69
CA LEU A 86 0.30 1.36 6.37
C LEU A 86 1.69 0.93 6.83
N GLN A 87 2.69 1.17 6.00
CA GLN A 87 4.08 0.85 6.31
C GLN A 87 4.63 1.73 7.44
N ALA A 88 4.23 3.00 7.55
CA ALA A 88 4.62 3.88 8.64
C ALA A 88 4.15 3.37 10.00
N ILE A 89 2.87 2.97 10.10
CA ILE A 89 2.33 2.45 11.37
C ILE A 89 2.93 1.08 11.73
N ASP A 90 3.20 0.23 10.73
CA ASP A 90 3.78 -1.09 10.94
C ASP A 90 5.26 -1.05 11.36
N GLN A 91 5.99 0.00 10.94
CA GLN A 91 7.37 0.24 11.38
C GLN A 91 7.49 0.55 12.87
N VAL A 92 6.54 1.33 13.41
CA VAL A 92 6.54 1.67 14.84
C VAL A 92 5.95 0.52 15.65
N HIS A 93 4.82 -0.02 15.20
CA HIS A 93 4.09 -1.08 15.88
C HIS A 93 3.91 -2.28 14.94
N PRO A 94 4.84 -3.26 14.97
CA PRO A 94 4.79 -4.41 14.09
C PRO A 94 3.46 -5.16 14.16
N GLY A 95 2.81 -5.34 13.00
CA GLY A 95 1.51 -6.00 12.87
C GLY A 95 0.33 -5.03 12.77
N SER A 96 0.53 -3.71 12.94
CA SER A 96 -0.55 -2.72 12.80
C SER A 96 -1.15 -2.70 11.39
N ALA A 97 -0.34 -2.83 10.32
CA ALA A 97 -0.90 -2.90 8.97
C ALA A 97 -1.75 -4.16 8.77
N SER A 98 -1.32 -5.29 9.34
CA SER A 98 -2.07 -6.54 9.32
C SER A 98 -3.40 -6.42 10.06
N LYS A 99 -3.45 -5.71 11.20
CA LYS A 99 -4.69 -5.47 11.95
C LYS A 99 -5.70 -4.66 11.13
N VAL A 100 -5.24 -3.64 10.41
CA VAL A 100 -6.10 -2.86 9.49
C VAL A 100 -6.69 -3.76 8.39
N LEU A 101 -5.90 -4.67 7.82
CA LEU A 101 -6.38 -5.64 6.83
C LEU A 101 -7.41 -6.61 7.42
N VAL A 102 -7.12 -7.21 8.58
CA VAL A 102 -8.04 -8.13 9.27
C VAL A 102 -9.35 -7.42 9.62
N HIS A 103 -9.28 -6.20 10.15
CA HIS A 103 -10.46 -5.40 10.46
C HIS A 103 -11.31 -5.13 9.20
N ALA A 104 -10.66 -4.84 8.06
CA ALA A 104 -11.38 -4.66 6.80
C ALA A 104 -12.07 -5.96 6.35
N GLU A 105 -11.45 -7.12 6.54
CA GLU A 105 -12.03 -8.43 6.21
C GLU A 105 -13.24 -8.75 7.10
N GLU A 106 -13.18 -8.43 8.39
CA GLU A 106 -14.25 -8.68 9.36
C GLU A 106 -15.46 -7.74 9.19
N THR A 107 -15.23 -6.51 8.73
CA THR A 107 -16.27 -5.47 8.64
C THR A 107 -16.89 -5.32 7.25
N SER A 108 -16.18 -5.75 6.19
CA SER A 108 -16.67 -5.69 4.82
C SER A 108 -17.87 -6.62 4.63
N VAL A 109 -19.01 -6.05 4.24
CA VAL A 109 -20.23 -6.78 3.87
C VAL A 109 -20.43 -6.84 2.36
N SER A 110 -19.72 -6.02 1.60
CA SER A 110 -19.81 -5.93 0.14
C SER A 110 -18.49 -5.49 -0.48
N SER A 111 -18.23 -5.90 -1.72
CA SER A 111 -17.04 -5.45 -2.46
C SER A 111 -17.01 -3.95 -2.77
N ASN A 112 -18.11 -3.24 -2.55
CA ASN A 112 -18.29 -1.84 -2.88
C ASN A 112 -18.36 -0.92 -1.64
N ASP A 113 -18.35 -1.48 -0.43
CA ASP A 113 -18.17 -0.67 0.77
C ASP A 113 -16.70 -0.23 0.92
N HIS A 114 -16.41 0.66 1.87
CA HIS A 114 -15.06 1.21 2.03
C HIS A 114 -14.01 0.13 2.32
N ALA A 115 -14.35 -0.85 3.17
CA ALA A 115 -13.46 -1.94 3.53
C ALA A 115 -13.23 -2.89 2.36
N GLY A 116 -14.30 -3.29 1.66
CA GLY A 116 -14.23 -4.13 0.47
C GLY A 116 -13.44 -3.49 -0.67
N PHE A 117 -13.57 -2.18 -0.87
CA PHE A 117 -12.78 -1.46 -1.87
C PHE A 117 -11.29 -1.40 -1.50
N PHE A 118 -10.98 -1.08 -0.24
CA PHE A 118 -9.62 -1.10 0.29
C PHE A 118 -8.96 -2.49 0.13
N LEU A 119 -9.66 -3.56 0.50
CA LEU A 119 -9.18 -4.94 0.31
C LEU A 119 -8.94 -5.26 -1.16
N LYS A 120 -9.87 -4.88 -2.04
CA LYS A 120 -9.73 -5.13 -3.48
C LYS A 120 -8.50 -4.45 -4.06
N ARG A 121 -8.17 -3.22 -3.64
CA ARG A 121 -6.95 -2.51 -4.06
C ARG A 121 -5.69 -3.25 -3.60
N ASN A 122 -5.64 -3.68 -2.34
CA ASN A 122 -4.51 -4.45 -1.80
C ASN A 122 -4.33 -5.80 -2.53
N ILE A 123 -5.42 -6.52 -2.79
CA ILE A 123 -5.39 -7.78 -3.55
C ILE A 123 -4.89 -7.56 -4.98
N VAL A 124 -5.31 -6.48 -5.65
CA VAL A 124 -4.84 -6.15 -7.01
C VAL A 124 -3.35 -5.82 -7.00
N PHE A 125 -2.89 -5.02 -6.04
CA PHE A 125 -1.46 -4.74 -5.86
C PHE A 125 -0.65 -6.03 -5.72
N GLU A 126 -1.07 -6.93 -4.84
CA GLU A 126 -0.39 -8.21 -4.63
C GLU A 126 -0.43 -9.11 -5.87
N ARG A 127 -1.57 -9.20 -6.55
CA ARG A 127 -1.68 -9.98 -7.80
C ARG A 127 -0.74 -9.46 -8.87
N LEU A 128 -0.71 -8.15 -9.10
CA LEU A 128 0.16 -7.54 -10.10
C LEU A 128 1.64 -7.78 -9.76
N ARG A 129 2.03 -7.62 -8.49
CA ARG A 129 3.40 -7.87 -8.01
C ARG A 129 3.81 -9.32 -8.16
N LEU A 130 2.99 -10.24 -7.64
CA LEU A 130 3.29 -11.67 -7.63
C LEU A 130 3.27 -12.27 -9.02
N LEU A 131 2.29 -11.94 -9.86
CA LEU A 131 2.23 -12.47 -11.23
C LEU A 131 3.40 -11.95 -12.09
N SER A 132 3.73 -10.66 -11.98
CA SER A 132 4.86 -10.07 -12.72
C SER A 132 6.18 -10.72 -12.38
N ARG A 133 6.39 -11.12 -11.11
CA ARG A 133 7.59 -11.85 -10.67
C ARG A 133 7.54 -13.32 -11.06
N THR A 134 6.42 -13.98 -10.81
CA THR A 134 6.24 -15.44 -11.00
C THR A 134 6.35 -15.84 -12.46
N PHE A 135 5.71 -15.07 -13.35
CA PHE A 135 5.69 -15.29 -14.79
C PHE A 135 6.63 -14.32 -15.53
N SER A 136 7.71 -13.88 -14.87
CA SER A 136 8.73 -13.06 -15.52
C SER A 136 9.45 -13.85 -16.61
N ASP A 137 9.90 -13.16 -17.65
CA ASP A 137 10.66 -13.73 -18.77
C ASP A 137 11.85 -14.57 -18.30
N ALA A 138 12.58 -14.09 -17.28
CA ALA A 138 13.69 -14.83 -16.68
C ALA A 138 13.26 -16.18 -16.07
N ARG A 139 12.08 -16.24 -15.43
CA ARG A 139 11.53 -17.47 -14.83
C ARG A 139 11.02 -18.43 -15.89
N LEU A 140 10.37 -17.91 -16.94
CA LEU A 140 9.90 -18.71 -18.07
C LEU A 140 11.07 -19.35 -18.81
N LYS A 141 12.10 -18.56 -19.16
CA LYS A 141 13.33 -19.06 -19.82
C LYS A 141 14.14 -20.03 -18.97
N LEU A 142 14.04 -19.93 -17.64
CA LEU A 142 14.67 -20.89 -16.73
C LEU A 142 13.96 -22.24 -16.82
N ILE A 143 12.63 -22.23 -16.81
CA ILE A 143 11.82 -23.44 -16.93
C ILE A 143 12.00 -24.06 -18.32
N GLU A 144 11.99 -23.25 -19.37
CA GLU A 144 12.22 -23.67 -20.75
C GLU A 144 13.56 -24.43 -20.88
N ARG A 145 14.68 -23.80 -20.46
CA ARG A 145 16.01 -24.46 -20.46
C ARG A 145 16.04 -25.76 -19.67
N ALA A 146 15.44 -25.78 -18.49
CA ALA A 146 15.39 -26.97 -17.66
C ALA A 146 14.58 -28.12 -18.30
N LEU A 147 13.59 -27.82 -19.15
CA LEU A 147 12.77 -28.81 -19.84
C LEU A 147 13.37 -29.23 -21.19
N GLU A 148 14.09 -28.34 -21.88
CA GLU A 148 14.68 -28.60 -23.19
C GLU A 148 16.04 -29.33 -23.11
N GLY A 149 16.68 -29.35 -21.93
CA GLY A 149 17.85 -30.19 -21.66
C GLY A 149 19.19 -29.58 -22.08
N ASP A 150 19.23 -28.28 -22.34
CA ASP A 150 20.49 -27.53 -22.47
C ASP A 150 21.08 -27.28 -21.06
N GLU A 151 22.28 -27.83 -20.80
CA GLU A 151 23.08 -27.56 -19.59
C GLU A 151 23.39 -26.07 -19.40
#